data_AF-A0A925HY72-F1
#
_entry.id   AF-A0A925HY72-F1
#
_cell.length_a   1.000
_cell.length_b   1.000
_cell.length_c   1.000
_cell.angle_alpha   90.00
_cell.angle_beta   90.00
_cell.angle_gamma   90.00
#
_symmetry.space_group_name_H-M   'P 1'
#
loop_
_entity.id
_entity.type
_entity.pdbx_description
1 polymer ?
#
loop_
_entity_poly.entity_id
_entity_poly.type
_entity_poly.pdbx_seq_one_letter_code
_entity_poly.pdbx_strand_id
1 'polypeptide(L)'
;MDETQTDESVPEKTPAARRSEARREETPPVTGMEINLGDFTRTQGLMKSVRLTLNNQVVVQVEELASGVSEAGRKFKMGNVEEANQDVGRLYATFGQRTNQWESQARSLVEKMKMQAAKNPKSISIDKMNQMKSEQTAVRTRIRTAEVQFRRLHQGLEQAFTNLPKHSAGTTSELATALPSGFLIPFQAAGLSDRLAIVKACFDTDTVLKVNVSRGTTAGYDIKFDPTPPLGRLYFFTKSAQVIRLEQLSTVVLIQDLETGQKSELKLVEFVKQVQSGVWLLKPRS
;
A
#
# COMPACT_ATOMS: atom_id res chain seq x y z
N MET A 1 33.56 -57.46 56.96
CA MET A 1 34.87 -57.72 56.34
C MET A 1 34.84 -56.95 55.03
N ASP A 2 35.04 -55.65 55.14
CA ASP A 2 36.30 -54.89 54.90
C ASP A 2 36.21 -54.30 53.49
N GLU A 3 35.85 -53.03 53.33
CA GLU A 3 36.72 -51.83 53.44
C GLU A 3 38.02 -51.94 52.63
N THR A 4 38.09 -51.21 51.52
CA THR A 4 39.22 -50.31 51.21
C THR A 4 38.91 -49.41 50.01
N GLN A 5 38.93 -48.11 50.30
CA GLN A 5 39.05 -46.99 49.36
C GLN A 5 40.47 -46.91 48.81
N THR A 6 40.61 -46.33 47.61
CA THR A 6 41.62 -45.34 47.15
C THR A 6 41.57 -45.28 45.61
N ASP A 7 41.89 -44.20 44.90
CA ASP A 7 41.78 -42.75 45.05
C ASP A 7 42.06 -42.18 43.64
N GLU A 8 41.64 -40.93 43.41
CA GLU A 8 42.14 -39.99 42.38
C GLU A 8 42.41 -40.46 40.93
N SER A 9 41.63 -39.91 39.98
CA SER A 9 42.16 -38.83 39.12
C SER A 9 41.07 -38.24 38.20
N VAL A 10 40.86 -36.93 38.35
CA VAL A 10 40.24 -36.03 37.35
C VAL A 10 41.39 -35.20 36.80
N PRO A 11 41.49 -34.95 35.48
CA PRO A 11 41.03 -33.64 35.02
C PRO A 11 40.37 -33.60 33.62
N GLU A 12 39.29 -32.82 33.61
CA GLU A 12 38.94 -31.78 32.63
C GLU A 12 38.48 -32.09 31.19
N LYS A 13 37.40 -31.35 30.87
CA LYS A 13 37.01 -30.75 29.58
C LYS A 13 36.25 -31.62 28.60
N THR A 14 34.91 -31.58 28.70
CA THR A 14 34.08 -30.97 27.63
C THR A 14 32.69 -30.58 28.19
N PRO A 15 32.21 -29.33 28.03
CA PRO A 15 30.89 -28.93 28.50
C PRO A 15 29.85 -29.15 27.38
N ALA A 16 28.96 -30.13 27.55
CA ALA A 16 27.79 -30.26 26.68
C ALA A 16 26.64 -30.96 27.41
N ALA A 17 26.09 -30.30 28.43
CA ALA A 17 24.83 -30.72 29.05
C ALA A 17 23.90 -29.52 29.26
N ARG A 18 23.21 -29.18 28.17
CA ARG A 18 21.81 -28.73 28.11
C ARG A 18 21.24 -28.16 29.42
N ARG A 19 21.39 -26.84 29.60
CA ARG A 19 20.42 -26.06 30.37
C ARG A 19 19.23 -25.76 29.48
N SER A 20 18.13 -26.42 29.79
CA SER A 20 16.77 -26.13 29.34
C SER A 20 16.35 -24.78 29.93
N GLU A 21 16.72 -23.69 29.28
CA GLU A 21 16.00 -22.42 29.44
C GLU A 21 15.08 -22.28 28.24
N ALA A 22 13.79 -22.27 28.54
CA ALA A 22 12.71 -21.98 27.63
C ALA A 22 12.90 -20.56 27.07
N ARG A 23 13.75 -20.46 26.05
CA ARG A 23 13.80 -19.32 25.15
C ARG A 23 12.51 -19.39 24.37
N ARG A 24 11.51 -18.63 24.83
CA ARG A 24 10.43 -18.16 23.97
C ARG A 24 11.09 -17.69 22.70
N GLU A 25 10.92 -18.45 21.61
CA GLU A 25 11.09 -17.93 20.27
C GLU A 25 10.04 -16.81 20.17
N GLU A 26 10.46 -15.61 20.55
CA GLU A 26 9.88 -14.40 20.01
C GLU A 26 10.03 -14.54 18.51
N THR A 27 8.95 -14.98 17.88
CA THR A 27 8.75 -14.90 16.45
C THR A 27 9.20 -13.49 16.06
N PRO A 28 10.22 -13.33 15.19
CA PRO A 28 10.62 -12.00 14.78
C PRO A 28 9.36 -11.29 14.26
N PRO A 29 9.14 -10.01 14.63
CA PRO A 29 8.02 -9.26 14.09
C PRO A 29 8.08 -9.43 12.57
N VAL A 30 7.00 -9.96 12.00
CA VAL A 30 6.86 -10.16 10.55
C VAL A 30 7.26 -8.84 9.92
N THR A 31 8.45 -8.81 9.33
CA THR A 31 9.00 -7.66 8.61
C THR A 31 7.89 -7.15 7.70
N GLY A 32 7.44 -5.92 7.95
CA GLY A 32 6.25 -5.34 7.35
C GLY A 32 6.23 -5.61 5.85
N MET A 33 5.12 -6.17 5.37
CA MET A 33 4.99 -6.56 3.98
C MET A 33 4.91 -5.27 3.14
N GLU A 34 6.05 -4.77 2.69
CA GLU A 34 6.14 -3.51 1.97
C GLU A 34 5.53 -3.70 0.57
N ILE A 35 4.29 -3.23 0.42
CA ILE A 35 3.55 -3.38 -0.83
C ILE A 35 4.10 -2.43 -1.88
N ASN A 36 4.31 -2.93 -3.09
CA ASN A 36 4.83 -2.13 -4.20
C ASN A 36 3.92 -2.23 -5.43
N LEU A 37 4.16 -1.36 -6.41
CA LEU A 37 3.39 -1.35 -7.66
C LEU A 37 3.48 -2.69 -8.42
N GLY A 38 4.56 -3.45 -8.23
CA GLY A 38 4.72 -4.78 -8.80
C GLY A 38 3.71 -5.81 -8.27
N ASP A 39 3.21 -5.65 -7.05
CA ASP A 39 2.15 -6.51 -6.49
C ASP A 39 0.81 -6.31 -7.22
N PHE A 40 0.50 -5.08 -7.63
CA PHE A 40 -0.67 -4.77 -8.46
C PHE A 40 -0.54 -5.38 -9.85
N THR A 41 0.61 -5.24 -10.49
CA THR A 41 0.86 -5.82 -11.82
C THR A 41 0.78 -7.35 -11.80
N ARG A 42 1.35 -8.00 -10.78
CA ARG A 42 1.25 -9.46 -10.59
C ARG A 42 -0.20 -9.90 -10.40
N THR A 43 -0.93 -9.24 -9.52
CA THR A 43 -2.34 -9.56 -9.23
C THR A 43 -3.21 -9.35 -10.48
N GLN A 44 -3.01 -8.25 -11.20
CA GLN A 44 -3.69 -7.98 -12.47
C GLN A 44 -3.41 -9.07 -13.52
N GLY A 45 -2.15 -9.46 -13.69
CA GLY A 45 -1.76 -10.51 -14.64
C GLY A 45 -2.44 -11.84 -14.33
N LEU A 46 -2.53 -12.20 -13.05
CA LEU A 46 -3.24 -13.39 -12.61
C LEU A 46 -4.76 -13.27 -12.85
N MET A 47 -5.38 -12.14 -12.54
CA MET A 47 -6.81 -11.93 -12.81
C MET A 47 -7.15 -12.06 -14.29
N LYS A 48 -6.31 -11.55 -15.19
CA LYS A 48 -6.47 -11.74 -16.65
C LYS A 48 -6.36 -13.20 -17.09
N SER A 49 -5.58 -14.00 -16.36
CA SER A 49 -5.38 -15.43 -16.66
C SER A 49 -6.47 -16.33 -16.07
N VAL A 50 -7.20 -15.86 -15.06
CA VAL A 50 -8.33 -16.60 -14.49
C VAL A 50 -9.48 -16.55 -15.48
N ARG A 51 -9.81 -17.72 -16.02
CA ARG A 51 -11.03 -17.92 -16.79
C ARG A 51 -11.88 -18.92 -16.03
N LEU A 52 -13.05 -18.47 -15.57
CA LEU A 52 -13.99 -19.31 -14.86
C LEU A 52 -14.83 -20.07 -15.89
N THR A 53 -14.27 -21.17 -16.39
CA THR A 53 -14.88 -21.97 -17.46
C THR A 53 -15.56 -23.23 -16.94
N LEU A 54 -16.60 -23.66 -17.65
CA LEU A 54 -17.20 -24.99 -17.54
C LEU A 54 -17.47 -25.49 -18.96
N ASN A 55 -17.06 -26.72 -19.29
CA ASN A 55 -17.20 -27.30 -20.62
C ASN A 55 -16.64 -26.39 -21.73
N ASN A 56 -15.45 -25.81 -21.50
CA ASN A 56 -14.79 -24.88 -22.41
C ASN A 56 -15.55 -23.56 -22.68
N GLN A 57 -16.57 -23.23 -21.90
CA GLN A 57 -17.29 -21.96 -21.99
C GLN A 57 -17.02 -21.12 -20.74
N VAL A 58 -16.74 -19.83 -20.91
CA VAL A 58 -16.63 -18.88 -19.80
C VAL A 58 -18.04 -18.67 -19.22
N VAL A 59 -18.25 -19.11 -17.98
CA VAL A 59 -19.55 -19.03 -17.31
C VAL A 59 -19.63 -17.86 -16.32
N VAL A 60 -18.48 -17.31 -15.91
CA VAL A 60 -18.40 -16.15 -15.03
C VAL A 60 -17.26 -15.24 -15.51
N GLN A 61 -17.57 -13.96 -15.75
CA GLN A 61 -16.59 -12.96 -16.18
C GLN A 61 -15.83 -12.39 -14.98
N VAL A 62 -14.51 -12.20 -15.14
CA VAL A 62 -13.60 -11.62 -14.12
C VAL A 62 -12.67 -10.55 -14.68
N GLU A 63 -12.83 -10.19 -15.96
CA GLU A 63 -11.95 -9.25 -16.67
C GLU A 63 -12.02 -7.84 -16.08
N GLU A 64 -13.21 -7.44 -15.61
CA GLU A 64 -13.45 -6.19 -14.88
C GLU A 64 -12.58 -6.06 -13.62
N LEU A 65 -12.26 -7.19 -12.97
CA LEU A 65 -11.43 -7.19 -11.76
C LEU A 65 -9.98 -6.84 -12.08
N ALA A 66 -9.46 -7.28 -13.23
CA ALA A 66 -8.12 -6.92 -13.67
C ALA A 66 -8.01 -5.42 -13.98
N SER A 67 -9.04 -4.83 -14.58
CA SER A 67 -9.11 -3.38 -14.80
C SER A 67 -9.20 -2.62 -13.48
N GLY A 68 -10.03 -3.08 -12.55
CA GLY A 68 -10.15 -2.50 -11.20
C GLY A 68 -8.84 -2.55 -10.41
N VAL A 69 -8.11 -3.68 -10.44
CA VAL A 69 -6.79 -3.79 -9.79
C VAL A 69 -5.79 -2.81 -10.41
N SER A 70 -5.83 -2.63 -11.72
CA SER A 70 -4.98 -1.66 -12.41
C SER A 70 -5.29 -0.22 -12.00
N GLU A 71 -6.57 0.11 -11.80
CA GLU A 71 -7.02 1.42 -11.34
C GLU A 71 -6.64 1.67 -9.88
N ALA A 72 -6.86 0.71 -8.99
CA ALA A 72 -6.39 0.78 -7.62
C ALA A 72 -4.87 0.95 -7.55
N GLY A 73 -4.12 0.29 -8.44
CA GLY A 73 -2.67 0.48 -8.57
C GLY A 73 -2.28 1.90 -9.00
N ARG A 74 -3.08 2.55 -9.87
CA ARG A 74 -2.89 3.97 -10.21
C ARG A 74 -3.15 4.86 -8.98
N LYS A 75 -4.22 4.62 -8.23
CA LYS A 75 -4.53 5.36 -7.00
C LYS A 75 -3.44 5.20 -5.95
N PHE A 76 -2.96 3.98 -5.73
CA PHE A 76 -1.83 3.71 -4.86
C PHE A 76 -0.57 4.46 -5.32
N LYS A 77 -0.26 4.43 -6.62
CA LYS A 77 0.86 5.19 -7.20
C LYS A 77 0.71 6.70 -6.95
N MET A 78 -0.51 7.23 -7.02
CA MET A 78 -0.83 8.64 -6.74
C MET A 78 -0.85 8.98 -5.24
N GLY A 79 -0.56 8.02 -4.35
CA GLY A 79 -0.56 8.22 -2.90
C GLY A 79 -1.94 8.11 -2.25
N ASN A 80 -3.00 7.81 -3.00
CA ASN A 80 -4.35 7.61 -2.49
C ASN A 80 -4.50 6.18 -1.95
N VAL A 81 -3.73 5.85 -0.91
CA VAL A 81 -3.63 4.49 -0.36
C VAL A 81 -4.96 4.04 0.26
N GLU A 82 -5.72 4.95 0.88
CA GLU A 82 -7.04 4.65 1.43
C GLU A 82 -8.03 4.22 0.34
N GLU A 83 -8.18 5.01 -0.73
CA GLU A 83 -9.05 4.65 -1.85
C GLU A 83 -8.57 3.36 -2.54
N ALA A 84 -7.26 3.19 -2.70
CA ALA A 84 -6.70 1.97 -3.26
C ALA A 84 -7.02 0.74 -2.39
N ASN A 85 -6.96 0.89 -1.07
CA ASN A 85 -7.32 -0.16 -0.11
C ASN A 85 -8.81 -0.49 -0.17
N GLN A 86 -9.68 0.52 -0.18
CA GLN A 86 -11.14 0.33 -0.32
C GLN A 86 -11.49 -0.35 -1.65
N ASP A 87 -10.87 0.08 -2.76
CA ASP A 87 -11.08 -0.53 -4.07
C ASP A 87 -10.61 -1.99 -4.11
N VAL A 88 -9.40 -2.27 -3.60
CA VAL A 88 -8.89 -3.65 -3.53
C VAL A 88 -9.75 -4.53 -2.62
N GLY A 89 -10.26 -4.00 -1.50
CA GLY A 89 -11.20 -4.70 -0.62
C GLY A 89 -12.50 -5.07 -1.33
N ARG A 90 -13.12 -4.11 -2.05
CA ARG A 90 -14.31 -4.37 -2.86
C ARG A 90 -14.04 -5.42 -3.94
N LEU A 91 -12.94 -5.28 -4.68
CA LEU A 91 -12.59 -6.21 -5.76
C LEU A 91 -12.29 -7.62 -5.23
N TYR A 92 -11.65 -7.74 -4.06
CA TYR A 92 -11.41 -9.03 -3.40
C TYR A 92 -12.74 -9.71 -2.99
N ALA A 93 -13.68 -8.95 -2.43
CA ALA A 93 -15.01 -9.45 -2.11
C ALA A 93 -15.77 -9.90 -3.37
N THR A 94 -15.74 -9.10 -4.44
CA THR A 94 -16.35 -9.46 -5.74
C THR A 94 -15.70 -10.72 -6.33
N PHE A 95 -14.37 -10.85 -6.27
CA PHE A 95 -13.67 -12.07 -6.70
C PHE A 95 -14.15 -13.30 -5.93
N GLY A 96 -14.31 -13.20 -4.60
CA GLY A 96 -14.89 -14.24 -3.76
C GLY A 96 -16.32 -14.62 -4.18
N GLN A 97 -17.17 -13.65 -4.50
CA GLN A 97 -18.53 -13.91 -4.98
C GLN A 97 -18.53 -14.65 -6.34
N ARG A 98 -17.71 -14.20 -7.30
CA ARG A 98 -17.60 -14.79 -8.64
C ARG A 98 -17.08 -16.24 -8.58
N THR A 99 -16.10 -16.50 -7.72
CA THR A 99 -15.54 -17.85 -7.51
C THR A 99 -16.55 -18.79 -6.85
N ASN A 100 -17.31 -18.31 -5.85
CA ASN A 100 -18.40 -19.07 -5.24
C ASN A 100 -19.53 -19.38 -6.23
N GLN A 101 -19.88 -18.42 -7.09
CA GLN A 101 -20.86 -18.61 -8.17
C GLN A 101 -20.41 -19.73 -9.12
N TRP A 102 -19.16 -19.69 -9.58
CA TRP A 102 -18.58 -20.72 -10.44
C TRP A 102 -18.56 -22.09 -9.75
N GLU A 103 -18.16 -22.15 -8.47
CA GLU A 103 -18.09 -23.39 -7.69
C GLU A 103 -19.48 -24.04 -7.52
N SER A 104 -20.53 -23.23 -7.33
CA SER A 104 -21.92 -23.70 -7.30
C SER A 104 -22.38 -24.27 -8.64
N GLN A 105 -22.08 -23.59 -9.74
CA GLN A 105 -22.38 -24.06 -11.09
C GLN A 105 -21.62 -25.35 -11.43
N ALA A 106 -20.34 -25.45 -11.05
CA ALA A 106 -19.51 -26.63 -11.25
C ALA A 106 -20.10 -27.86 -10.53
N ARG A 107 -20.54 -27.69 -9.27
CA ARG A 107 -21.21 -28.75 -8.50
C ARG A 107 -22.55 -29.14 -9.10
N SER A 108 -23.38 -28.17 -9.48
CA SER A 108 -24.68 -28.43 -10.13
C SER A 108 -24.51 -29.22 -11.43
N LEU A 109 -23.50 -28.89 -12.23
CA LEU A 109 -23.21 -29.61 -13.48
C LEU A 109 -22.81 -31.07 -13.21
N VAL A 110 -21.95 -31.31 -12.21
CA VAL A 110 -21.55 -32.67 -11.82
C VAL A 110 -22.76 -33.49 -11.38
N GLU A 111 -23.65 -32.93 -10.56
CA GLU A 111 -24.85 -33.63 -10.09
C GLU A 111 -25.83 -33.91 -11.24
N LYS A 112 -26.06 -32.94 -12.15
CA LYS A 112 -26.87 -33.16 -13.35
C LYS A 112 -26.32 -34.31 -14.21
N MET A 113 -25.00 -34.38 -14.37
CA MET A 113 -24.37 -35.46 -15.11
C MET A 113 -24.52 -36.81 -14.40
N LYS A 114 -24.34 -36.88 -13.08
CA LYS A 114 -24.57 -38.13 -12.33
C LYS A 114 -26.01 -38.61 -12.46
N MET A 115 -26.98 -37.70 -12.35
CA MET A 115 -28.40 -38.04 -12.53
C MET A 115 -28.71 -38.51 -13.95
N GLN A 116 -28.13 -37.89 -14.97
CA GLN A 116 -28.27 -38.32 -16.37
C GLN A 116 -27.63 -39.69 -16.61
N ALA A 117 -26.44 -39.95 -16.06
CA ALA A 117 -25.80 -41.26 -16.13
C ALA A 117 -26.60 -42.35 -15.41
N ALA A 118 -27.23 -42.03 -14.27
CA ALA A 118 -28.12 -42.95 -13.55
C ALA A 118 -29.40 -43.26 -14.35
N LYS A 119 -29.98 -42.27 -15.04
CA LYS A 119 -31.17 -42.45 -15.88
C LYS A 119 -30.88 -43.14 -17.21
N ASN A 120 -29.71 -42.87 -17.80
CA ASN A 120 -29.27 -43.47 -19.05
C ASN A 120 -27.73 -43.63 -19.04
N PRO A 121 -27.21 -44.81 -18.65
CA PRO A 121 -25.77 -45.05 -18.51
C PRO A 121 -24.94 -44.83 -19.79
N LYS A 122 -25.58 -44.89 -20.97
CA LYS A 122 -24.91 -44.66 -22.27
C LYS A 122 -24.90 -43.18 -22.69
N SER A 123 -25.60 -42.30 -21.97
CA SER A 123 -25.77 -40.89 -22.35
C SER A 123 -24.55 -40.01 -22.06
N ILE A 124 -23.65 -40.45 -21.19
CA ILE A 124 -22.44 -39.70 -20.81
C ILE A 124 -21.23 -40.64 -20.89
N SER A 125 -20.27 -40.30 -21.76
CA SER A 125 -18.99 -40.99 -21.79
C SER A 125 -18.20 -40.70 -20.50
N ILE A 126 -17.58 -41.73 -19.94
CA ILE A 126 -16.62 -41.63 -18.82
C ILE A 126 -15.52 -40.61 -19.15
N ASP A 127 -15.08 -40.56 -20.41
CA ASP A 127 -14.05 -39.62 -20.88
C ASP A 127 -14.50 -38.16 -20.73
N LYS A 128 -15.78 -37.88 -21.04
CA LYS A 128 -16.36 -36.54 -20.89
C LYS A 128 -16.44 -36.12 -19.42
N MET A 129 -16.73 -37.06 -18.53
CA MET A 129 -16.75 -36.80 -17.09
C MET A 129 -15.33 -36.55 -16.54
N ASN A 130 -14.34 -37.31 -17.01
CA ASN A 130 -12.94 -37.13 -16.64
C ASN A 130 -12.37 -35.80 -17.17
N GLN A 131 -12.68 -35.44 -18.42
CA GLN A 131 -12.31 -34.16 -19.02
C GLN A 131 -12.86 -32.98 -18.21
N MET A 132 -14.14 -33.02 -17.83
CA MET A 132 -14.76 -31.98 -17.02
C MET A 132 -14.11 -31.87 -15.63
N LYS A 133 -13.84 -32.99 -14.95
CA LYS A 133 -13.14 -32.97 -13.64
C LYS A 133 -11.74 -32.37 -13.75
N SER A 134 -11.02 -32.67 -14.84
CA SER A 134 -9.70 -32.09 -15.13
C SER A 134 -9.81 -30.58 -15.34
N GLU A 135 -10.76 -30.11 -16.14
CA GLU A 135 -11.03 -28.68 -16.36
C GLU A 135 -11.34 -27.96 -15.04
N GLN A 136 -12.25 -28.51 -14.22
CA GLN A 136 -12.59 -27.93 -12.92
C GLN A 136 -11.38 -27.86 -11.98
N THR A 137 -10.52 -28.89 -12.00
CA THR A 137 -9.28 -28.89 -11.21
C THR A 137 -8.32 -27.80 -11.67
N ALA A 138 -8.15 -27.64 -12.99
CA ALA A 138 -7.31 -26.59 -13.55
C ALA A 138 -7.82 -25.18 -13.19
N VAL A 139 -9.13 -24.95 -13.27
CA VAL A 139 -9.75 -23.68 -12.87
C VAL A 139 -9.55 -23.42 -11.38
N ARG A 140 -9.77 -24.41 -10.51
CA ARG A 140 -9.54 -24.29 -9.05
C ARG A 140 -8.10 -23.93 -8.72
N THR A 141 -7.12 -24.53 -9.40
CA THR A 141 -5.70 -24.19 -9.20
C THR A 141 -5.44 -22.74 -9.57
N ARG A 142 -5.98 -22.25 -10.69
CA ARG A 142 -5.85 -20.84 -11.08
C ARG A 142 -6.52 -19.89 -10.08
N ILE A 143 -7.72 -20.23 -9.62
CA ILE A 143 -8.42 -19.47 -8.58
C ILE A 143 -7.56 -19.36 -7.32
N ARG A 144 -7.02 -20.47 -6.81
CA ARG A 144 -6.18 -20.47 -5.60
C ARG A 144 -4.94 -19.60 -5.75
N THR A 145 -4.22 -19.72 -6.87
CA THR A 145 -3.03 -18.89 -7.14
C THR A 145 -3.39 -17.41 -7.17
N ALA A 146 -4.48 -17.07 -7.84
CA ALA A 146 -4.99 -15.71 -7.93
C ALA A 146 -5.45 -15.17 -6.57
N GLU A 147 -6.15 -15.97 -5.78
CA GLU A 147 -6.64 -15.64 -4.44
C GLU A 147 -5.50 -15.35 -3.47
N VAL A 148 -4.44 -16.17 -3.47
CA VAL A 148 -3.26 -15.96 -2.62
C VAL A 148 -2.60 -14.61 -2.92
N GLN A 149 -2.43 -14.27 -4.20
CA GLN A 149 -1.83 -12.98 -4.57
C GLN A 149 -2.77 -11.81 -4.27
N PHE A 150 -4.07 -11.97 -4.51
CA PHE A 150 -5.04 -10.93 -4.21
C PHE A 150 -5.15 -10.67 -2.71
N ARG A 151 -5.13 -11.72 -1.90
CA ARG A 151 -5.10 -11.64 -0.44
C ARG A 151 -3.83 -10.95 0.04
N ARG A 152 -2.68 -11.28 -0.52
CA ARG A 152 -1.41 -10.61 -0.24
C ARG A 152 -1.48 -9.12 -0.56
N LEU A 153 -2.04 -8.76 -1.73
CA LEU A 153 -2.25 -7.36 -2.11
C LEU A 153 -3.17 -6.64 -1.13
N HIS A 154 -4.29 -7.27 -0.76
CA HIS A 154 -5.23 -6.70 0.22
C HIS A 154 -4.57 -6.49 1.58
N GLN A 155 -3.91 -7.51 2.12
CA GLN A 155 -3.24 -7.43 3.43
C GLN A 155 -2.08 -6.44 3.44
N GLY A 156 -1.28 -6.38 2.37
CA GLY A 156 -0.21 -5.39 2.27
C GLY A 156 -0.76 -3.96 2.19
N LEU A 157 -1.91 -3.74 1.54
CA LEU A 157 -2.57 -2.44 1.49
C LEU A 157 -3.20 -2.07 2.84
N GLU A 158 -3.79 -3.04 3.53
CA GLU A 158 -4.33 -2.87 4.87
C GLU A 158 -3.23 -2.53 5.88
N GLN A 159 -2.07 -3.18 5.78
CA GLN A 159 -0.89 -2.83 6.56
C GLN A 159 -0.35 -1.45 6.18
N ALA A 160 -0.25 -1.13 4.89
CA ALA A 160 0.17 0.20 4.43
C ALA A 160 -0.82 1.29 4.88
N PHE A 161 -2.11 0.99 4.96
CA PHE A 161 -3.15 1.88 5.49
C PHE A 161 -3.11 1.99 7.01
N THR A 162 -2.75 0.93 7.72
CA THR A 162 -2.63 0.93 9.19
C THR A 162 -1.32 1.58 9.66
N ASN A 163 -0.26 1.44 8.86
CA ASN A 163 1.08 2.01 9.08
C ASN A 163 1.29 3.37 8.42
N LEU A 164 0.41 3.76 7.49
CA LEU A 164 0.16 5.17 7.23
C LEU A 164 -0.02 5.78 8.61
N PRO A 165 0.74 6.82 8.99
CA PRO A 165 0.48 7.50 10.23
C PRO A 165 -0.99 7.85 10.18
N LYS A 166 -1.82 7.12 10.94
CA LYS A 166 -3.17 7.54 11.27
C LYS A 166 -2.92 8.98 11.67
N HIS A 167 -3.43 9.92 10.89
CA HIS A 167 -3.81 11.19 11.48
C HIS A 167 -4.87 10.79 12.49
N SER A 168 -4.34 10.40 13.65
CA SER A 168 -5.06 10.03 14.81
C SER A 168 -5.82 11.30 15.11
N ALA A 169 -7.11 11.26 14.85
CA ALA A 169 -8.04 12.05 15.61
C ALA A 169 -7.64 11.84 17.08
N GLY A 170 -6.99 12.85 17.66
CA GLY A 170 -6.28 12.79 18.94
C GLY A 170 -4.82 12.33 18.77
N THR A 171 -3.76 13.12 18.97
CA THR A 171 -3.63 14.26 19.90
C THR A 171 -2.41 15.09 19.49
N THR A 172 -2.52 15.88 18.42
CA THR A 172 -1.73 17.11 18.30
C THR A 172 -2.65 18.15 17.68
N SER A 173 -3.38 18.84 18.55
CA SER A 173 -4.00 20.11 18.21
C SER A 173 -2.89 21.13 18.00
N GLU A 174 -2.17 21.04 16.89
CA GLU A 174 -1.61 22.24 16.28
C GLU A 174 -2.61 22.58 15.17
N LEU A 175 -3.44 23.58 15.47
CA LEU A 175 -4.43 24.13 14.55
C LEU A 175 -3.87 24.17 13.12
N ALA A 176 -4.70 23.80 12.14
CA ALA A 176 -4.55 24.27 10.77
C ALA A 176 -4.18 25.75 10.85
N THR A 177 -2.94 26.06 10.50
CA THR A 177 -2.35 27.34 10.85
C THR A 177 -3.11 28.42 10.09
N ALA A 178 -3.92 29.19 10.83
CA ALA A 178 -4.76 30.21 10.26
C ALA A 178 -3.88 31.32 9.70
N LEU A 179 -4.26 31.86 8.54
CA LEU A 179 -3.57 33.03 7.98
C LEU A 179 -3.79 34.23 8.91
N PRO A 180 -2.76 35.05 9.16
CA PRO A 180 -2.93 36.33 9.81
C PRO A 180 -4.00 37.17 9.11
N SER A 181 -4.90 37.75 9.89
CA SER A 181 -5.96 38.63 9.37
C SER A 181 -5.31 39.80 8.61
N GLY A 182 -5.71 39.98 7.35
CA GLY A 182 -5.18 41.06 6.51
C GLY A 182 -3.88 40.73 5.76
N PHE A 183 -3.38 39.50 5.79
CA PHE A 183 -2.20 39.10 5.00
C PHE A 183 -2.50 38.99 3.49
N LEU A 184 -3.61 38.36 3.11
CA LEU A 184 -3.86 37.99 1.71
C LEU A 184 -4.01 39.19 0.78
N ILE A 185 -4.70 40.24 1.22
CA ILE A 185 -4.95 41.44 0.42
C ILE A 185 -3.64 42.14 -0.02
N PRO A 186 -2.73 42.52 0.90
CA PRO A 186 -1.45 43.12 0.50
C PRO A 186 -0.55 42.12 -0.24
N PHE A 187 -0.61 40.83 0.07
CA PHE A 187 0.21 39.82 -0.61
C PHE A 187 -0.20 39.63 -2.08
N GLN A 188 -1.50 39.59 -2.37
CA GLN A 188 -2.03 39.48 -3.74
C GLN A 188 -1.77 40.76 -4.56
N ALA A 189 -1.86 41.93 -3.92
CA ALA A 189 -1.61 43.21 -4.57
C ALA A 189 -0.11 43.49 -4.83
N ALA A 190 0.78 42.76 -4.15
CA ALA A 190 2.22 42.98 -4.24
C ALA A 190 2.86 42.28 -5.45
N GLY A 191 3.87 42.95 -6.03
CA GLY A 191 4.76 42.34 -7.01
C GLY A 191 5.64 41.25 -6.38
N LEU A 192 6.17 40.34 -7.21
CA LEU A 192 6.96 39.19 -6.76
C LEU A 192 8.15 39.56 -5.86
N SER A 193 8.78 40.71 -6.11
CA SER A 193 9.90 41.23 -5.32
C SER A 193 9.52 41.60 -3.88
N ASP A 194 8.27 42.04 -3.67
CA ASP A 194 7.84 42.63 -2.40
C ASP A 194 7.17 41.60 -1.48
N ARG A 195 6.66 40.51 -2.07
CA ARG A 195 6.00 39.39 -1.38
C ARG A 195 6.86 38.77 -0.28
N LEU A 196 8.17 38.68 -0.49
CA LEU A 196 9.10 38.18 0.53
C LEU A 196 9.08 39.03 1.80
N ALA A 197 9.03 40.37 1.64
CA ALA A 197 9.01 41.28 2.78
C ALA A 197 7.68 41.18 3.55
N ILE A 198 6.56 41.02 2.83
CA ILE A 198 5.24 40.82 3.43
C ILE A 198 5.19 39.51 4.23
N VAL A 199 5.71 38.42 3.67
CA VAL A 199 5.79 37.13 4.39
C VAL A 199 6.62 37.27 5.66
N LYS A 200 7.78 37.93 5.60
CA LYS A 200 8.62 38.19 6.79
C LYS A 200 7.98 39.13 7.81
N ALA A 201 7.05 39.99 7.41
CA ALA A 201 6.33 40.86 8.33
C ALA A 201 5.25 40.09 9.12
N CYS A 202 4.57 39.14 8.46
CA CYS A 202 3.43 38.40 9.03
C CYS A 202 3.80 37.03 9.61
N PHE A 203 4.93 36.45 9.21
CA PHE A 203 5.33 35.10 9.59
C PHE A 203 6.79 35.04 10.04
N ASP A 204 7.04 34.19 11.02
CA ASP A 204 8.36 33.67 11.31
C ASP A 204 8.65 32.44 10.45
N THR A 205 9.92 32.24 10.12
CA THR A 205 10.39 31.01 9.48
C THR A 205 10.61 29.97 10.56
N ASP A 206 9.72 28.98 10.62
CA ASP A 206 9.81 27.86 11.56
C ASP A 206 10.98 26.96 11.18
N THR A 207 11.06 26.58 9.91
CA THR A 207 12.15 25.76 9.37
C THR A 207 12.34 25.99 7.88
N VAL A 208 13.59 25.90 7.40
CA VAL A 208 13.89 25.82 5.97
C VAL A 208 13.94 24.35 5.58
N LEU A 209 13.04 23.93 4.68
CA LEU A 209 13.02 22.55 4.21
C LEU A 209 14.29 22.25 3.41
N LYS A 210 14.92 21.11 3.72
CA LYS A 210 16.02 20.55 2.94
C LYS A 210 15.60 19.23 2.33
N VAL A 211 16.18 18.88 1.20
CA VAL A 211 15.93 17.62 0.52
C VAL A 211 17.24 16.99 0.09
N ASN A 212 17.40 15.72 0.43
CA ASN A 212 18.49 14.85 0.02
C ASN A 212 17.96 13.89 -1.04
N VAL A 213 18.59 13.92 -2.21
CA VAL A 213 18.29 13.01 -3.32
C VAL A 213 19.47 12.07 -3.50
N SER A 214 19.26 10.79 -3.23
CA SER A 214 20.29 9.75 -3.35
C SER A 214 19.88 8.70 -4.37
N ARG A 215 20.83 7.97 -4.94
CA ARG A 215 20.55 6.91 -5.91
C ARG A 215 20.16 5.65 -5.13
N GLY A 216 18.92 5.21 -5.31
CA GLY A 216 18.37 4.03 -4.62
C GLY A 216 18.92 2.72 -5.18
N THR A 217 18.83 1.66 -4.37
CA THR A 217 19.39 0.32 -4.64
C THR A 217 18.71 -0.44 -5.79
N THR A 218 17.51 -0.03 -6.20
CA THR A 218 16.75 -0.61 -7.31
C THR A 218 16.28 0.50 -8.24
N ALA A 219 17.12 0.86 -9.20
CA ALA A 219 16.81 1.75 -10.35
C ALA A 219 15.78 2.86 -10.04
N GLY A 220 16.11 3.74 -9.10
CA GLY A 220 15.27 4.86 -8.67
C GLY A 220 16.09 5.88 -7.86
N TYR A 221 15.52 7.05 -7.60
CA TYR A 221 16.08 8.04 -6.67
C TYR A 221 15.33 7.95 -5.33
N ASP A 222 16.06 7.83 -4.24
CA ASP A 222 15.53 7.95 -2.88
C ASP A 222 15.54 9.42 -2.47
N ILE A 223 14.35 9.96 -2.23
CA ILE A 223 14.14 11.36 -1.84
C ILE A 223 13.80 11.39 -0.35
N LYS A 224 14.64 12.06 0.44
CA LYS A 224 14.43 12.26 1.88
C LYS A 224 14.41 13.75 2.19
N PHE A 225 13.36 14.20 2.86
CA PHE A 225 13.28 15.56 3.38
C PHE A 225 13.78 15.61 4.82
N ASP A 226 14.43 16.70 5.18
CA ASP A 226 14.93 16.93 6.54
C ASP A 226 14.62 18.39 6.96
N PRO A 227 13.64 18.60 7.87
CA PRO A 227 12.73 17.60 8.44
C PRO A 227 11.68 17.11 7.41
N THR A 228 10.98 16.03 7.73
CA THR A 228 9.80 15.60 6.96
C THR A 228 8.74 16.72 6.96
N PRO A 229 8.27 17.19 5.79
CA PRO A 229 7.34 18.32 5.72
C PRO A 229 6.01 17.99 6.41
N PRO A 230 5.61 18.74 7.45
CA PRO A 230 4.29 18.57 8.05
C PRO A 230 3.16 18.97 7.08
N LEU A 231 2.11 18.16 7.01
CA LEU A 231 0.91 18.45 6.22
C LEU A 231 0.02 19.49 6.91
N GLY A 232 -0.85 20.15 6.16
CA GLY A 232 -1.79 21.18 6.64
C GLY A 232 -1.13 22.50 7.05
N ARG A 233 0.20 22.62 6.93
CA ARG A 233 0.99 23.80 7.29
C ARG A 233 1.24 24.71 6.07
N LEU A 234 1.59 25.95 6.36
CA LEU A 234 1.88 26.97 5.36
C LEU A 234 3.33 26.93 4.94
N TYR A 235 3.56 26.94 3.62
CA TYR A 235 4.89 26.98 3.03
C TYR A 235 5.01 28.17 2.10
N PHE A 236 6.18 28.79 2.11
CA PHE A 236 6.54 29.82 1.15
C PHE A 236 7.62 29.30 0.21
N PHE A 237 7.32 29.31 -1.09
CA PHE A 237 8.28 29.04 -2.14
C PHE A 237 9.03 30.31 -2.45
N THR A 238 10.30 30.39 -2.06
CA THR A 238 11.07 31.65 -2.12
C THR A 238 11.28 32.13 -3.55
N LYS A 239 11.43 31.20 -4.49
CA LYS A 239 11.70 31.50 -5.91
C LYS A 239 10.46 31.96 -6.68
N SER A 240 9.31 31.32 -6.46
CA SER A 240 8.05 31.70 -7.12
C SER A 240 7.26 32.74 -6.32
N ALA A 241 7.72 33.09 -5.11
CA ALA A 241 7.03 33.96 -4.16
C ALA A 241 5.56 33.56 -3.95
N GLN A 242 5.32 32.26 -3.79
CA GLN A 242 3.99 31.67 -3.64
C GLN A 242 3.83 31.12 -2.22
N VAL A 243 2.66 31.34 -1.62
CA VAL A 243 2.29 30.69 -0.36
C VAL A 243 1.31 29.56 -0.66
N ILE A 244 1.65 28.37 -0.19
CA ILE A 244 0.84 27.19 -0.36
C ILE A 244 0.54 26.54 0.98
N ARG A 245 -0.49 25.70 1.02
CA ARG A 245 -0.66 24.69 2.05
C ARG A 245 -0.36 23.32 1.46
N LEU A 246 0.48 22.55 2.13
CA LEU A 246 0.80 21.18 1.72
C LEU A 246 -0.27 20.23 2.26
N GLU A 247 -1.06 19.62 1.38
CA GLU A 247 -2.14 18.70 1.77
C GLU A 247 -1.66 17.24 1.75
N GLN A 248 -0.78 16.89 0.80
CA GLN A 248 -0.24 15.53 0.65
C GLN A 248 1.17 15.56 0.07
N LEU A 249 2.03 14.67 0.53
CA LEU A 249 3.40 14.47 0.03
C LEU A 249 3.61 13.02 -0.40
N SER A 250 3.49 12.75 -1.69
CA SER A 250 3.74 11.44 -2.30
C SER A 250 4.47 11.59 -3.65
N THR A 251 4.28 10.67 -4.61
CA THR A 251 4.77 10.87 -5.99
C THR A 251 4.12 12.09 -6.66
N VAL A 252 2.89 12.41 -6.22
CA VAL A 252 2.18 13.66 -6.50
C VAL A 252 2.01 14.40 -5.18
N VAL A 253 2.24 15.69 -5.23
CA VAL A 253 2.16 16.62 -4.10
C VAL A 253 0.90 17.42 -4.28
N LEU A 254 -0.06 17.26 -3.36
CA LEU A 254 -1.27 18.06 -3.36
C LEU A 254 -1.01 19.34 -2.58
N ILE A 255 -1.28 20.46 -3.23
CA ILE A 255 -1.08 21.78 -2.65
C ILE A 255 -2.37 22.59 -2.79
N GLN A 256 -2.66 23.41 -1.80
CA GLN A 256 -3.66 24.48 -1.93
C GLN A 256 -2.91 25.79 -2.13
N ASP A 257 -3.12 26.42 -3.27
CA ASP A 257 -2.69 27.79 -3.50
C ASP A 257 -3.58 28.71 -2.66
N LEU A 258 -2.98 29.53 -1.81
CA LEU A 258 -3.74 30.38 -0.89
C LEU A 258 -4.16 31.71 -1.49
N GLU A 259 -3.61 32.10 -2.63
CA GLU A 259 -4.04 33.29 -3.35
C GLU A 259 -5.36 33.01 -4.08
N THR A 260 -5.46 31.84 -4.71
CA THR A 260 -6.64 31.45 -5.50
C THR A 260 -7.62 30.57 -4.72
N GLY A 261 -7.17 29.97 -3.62
CA GLY A 261 -7.91 28.94 -2.87
C GLY A 261 -7.99 27.61 -3.60
N GLN A 262 -7.43 27.50 -4.81
CA GLN A 262 -7.52 26.30 -5.64
C GLN A 262 -6.57 25.22 -5.16
N LYS A 263 -7.06 23.98 -5.20
CA LYS A 263 -6.23 22.79 -5.02
C LYS A 263 -5.60 22.43 -6.36
N SER A 264 -4.31 22.18 -6.36
CA SER A 264 -3.57 21.76 -7.54
C SER A 264 -2.61 20.62 -7.22
N GLU A 265 -2.18 19.94 -8.27
CA GLU A 265 -1.25 18.82 -8.20
C GLU A 265 0.12 19.25 -8.74
N LEU A 266 1.17 18.85 -8.03
CA LEU A 266 2.55 19.10 -8.43
C LEU A 266 3.33 17.80 -8.41
N LYS A 267 4.15 17.52 -9.43
CA LYS A 267 4.95 16.29 -9.43
C LYS A 267 5.99 16.35 -8.31
N LEU A 268 6.29 15.23 -7.66
CA LEU A 268 7.31 15.20 -6.59
C LEU A 268 8.65 15.81 -7.04
N VAL A 269 9.07 15.54 -8.28
CA VAL A 269 10.32 16.11 -8.85
C VAL A 269 10.26 17.63 -8.93
N GLU A 270 9.11 18.21 -9.24
CA GLU A 270 8.91 19.66 -9.26
C GLU A 270 8.95 20.22 -7.83
N PHE A 271 8.36 19.51 -6.86
CA PHE A 271 8.37 19.94 -5.46
C PHE A 271 9.80 19.92 -4.90
N VAL A 272 10.56 18.86 -5.21
CA VAL A 272 11.99 18.77 -4.88
C VAL A 272 12.76 19.95 -5.47
N LYS A 273 12.50 20.35 -6.72
CA LYS A 273 13.12 21.55 -7.32
C LYS A 273 12.77 22.83 -6.57
N GLN A 274 11.53 22.96 -6.08
CA GLN A 274 11.14 24.10 -5.25
C GLN A 274 11.91 24.08 -3.92
N VAL A 275 11.95 22.94 -3.23
CA VAL A 275 12.70 22.79 -1.96
C VAL A 275 14.19 23.08 -2.14
N GLN A 276 14.81 22.59 -3.22
CA GLN A 276 16.20 22.89 -3.57
C GLN A 276 16.41 24.39 -3.89
N SER A 277 15.39 25.07 -4.41
CA SER A 277 15.43 26.52 -4.66
C SER A 277 15.14 27.36 -3.40
N GLY A 278 14.67 26.72 -2.32
CA GLY A 278 14.33 27.34 -1.05
C GLY A 278 12.82 27.28 -0.77
N VAL A 279 12.46 26.55 0.28
CA VAL A 279 11.09 26.52 0.82
C VAL A 279 11.11 26.72 2.32
N TRP A 280 10.27 27.62 2.80
CA TRP A 280 10.15 27.94 4.21
C TRP A 280 8.84 27.41 4.77
N LEU A 281 8.90 26.68 5.87
CA LEU A 281 7.76 26.40 6.73
C LEU A 281 7.45 27.67 7.52
N LEU A 282 6.23 28.17 7.40
CA LEU A 282 5.81 29.42 8.01
C LEU A 282 5.07 29.19 9.32
N LYS A 283 5.34 30.06 10.30
CA LYS A 283 4.59 30.18 11.55
C LYS A 283 4.07 31.61 11.70
N PRO A 284 2.76 31.84 11.86
CA PRO A 284 2.20 33.17 12.10
C PRO A 284 2.89 33.85 13.28
N ARG A 285 3.22 35.12 13.11
CA ARG A 285 3.62 35.95 14.24
C ARG A 285 2.43 36.18 15.15
N SER A 286 2.67 36.02 16.45
CA SER A 286 1.72 36.30 17.52
C SER A 286 1.64 37.79 17.79
#